data_AF-A0A251RRB2-F1
#
_entry.id   AF-A0A251RRB2-F1
#
_cell.length_a   1.000
_cell.length_b   1.000
_cell.length_c   1.000
_cell.angle_alpha   90.00
_cell.angle_beta   90.00
_cell.angle_gamma   90.00
#
_symmetry.space_group_name_H-M   'P 1'
#
loop_
_entity.id
_entity.type
_entity.pdbx_description
1 polymer ?
#
loop_
_entity_poly.entity_id
_entity_poly.type
_entity_poly.pdbx_seq_one_letter_code
_entity_poly.pdbx_strand_id
1 'polypeptide(L)'
;MDTLGDVYYKSYTEESQGDALHQPPWGLKHKDTFLEFAPCRDSLLNSIPPGEVNRQRERTHSALYHAYVVGEANTRAANHQIVREWWTMVREREEWEKYHERLLRHVKNFEKSKAAFDEEKAKFETDKKAEEWGREGLKGKLRAAEELLSKERADWKAICAKDNERMYAARAKITELEGQVTDLKKKVGDAQAAKEQAEAELKAQIFGKDRDLAAKDVEIAELKRRLQEQVEKSESLEIDLEADKSKAATAEEAKQKAEEARAISSSALNVAQNNYAEVQGIVDTLASEAEWLRGRGLVLMANSILNAGELDGTVAALIDASRAVSHRGGYLECAQHAEEIFGQEFDTSHCSVADEANAALTRAEHAYDHLAFPVMDLIMKVLEHDYWCARLKAILDPPEMVEVSDEEEPACDDGEGGDDGGDGDQPE
;
A
#
# COMPACT_ATOMS: atom_id res chain seq x y z
N MET A 1 -3.72 51.91 -55.98
CA MET A 1 -3.14 52.20 -57.30
C MET A 1 -4.29 52.63 -58.18
N ASP A 2 -4.23 53.82 -58.77
CA ASP A 2 -5.18 54.23 -59.81
C ASP A 2 -5.00 53.32 -61.04
N THR A 3 -6.08 52.81 -61.61
CA THR A 3 -6.00 52.08 -62.88
C THR A 3 -5.78 53.06 -64.03
N LEU A 4 -5.28 52.58 -65.17
CA LEU A 4 -5.06 53.43 -66.35
C LEU A 4 -6.34 54.15 -66.82
N GLY A 5 -7.51 53.54 -66.58
CA GLY A 5 -8.81 54.18 -66.82
C GLY A 5 -9.12 55.31 -65.82
N ASP A 6 -8.73 55.16 -64.56
CA ASP A 6 -8.91 56.21 -63.55
C ASP A 6 -8.06 57.45 -63.86
N VAL A 7 -6.85 57.26 -64.38
CA VAL A 7 -5.98 58.35 -64.83
C VAL A 7 -6.59 59.10 -66.02
N TYR A 8 -7.17 58.37 -66.98
CA TYR A 8 -7.86 58.96 -68.12
C TYR A 8 -9.02 59.87 -67.67
N TYR A 9 -9.95 59.37 -66.84
CA TYR A 9 -11.07 60.17 -66.35
C TYR A 9 -10.67 61.32 -65.42
N LYS A 10 -9.58 61.19 -64.66
CA LYS A 10 -9.04 62.28 -63.83
C LYS A 10 -8.39 63.41 -64.66
N SER A 11 -7.84 63.08 -65.83
CA SER A 11 -7.24 64.04 -66.76
C SER A 11 -8.24 64.59 -67.80
N TYR A 12 -9.46 64.04 -67.83
CA TYR A 12 -10.53 64.43 -68.75
C TYR A 12 -11.21 65.71 -68.25
N THR A 13 -10.91 66.85 -68.89
CA THR A 13 -11.59 68.13 -68.64
C THR A 13 -12.68 68.37 -69.70
N GLU A 14 -13.93 68.53 -69.26
CA GLU A 14 -15.12 68.76 -70.09
C GLU A 14 -14.98 69.93 -71.08
N GLU A 15 -14.08 70.89 -70.82
CA GLU A 15 -13.85 72.05 -71.71
C GLU A 15 -13.29 71.71 -73.10
N SER A 16 -12.80 70.50 -73.34
CA SER A 16 -12.07 70.18 -74.57
C SER A 16 -12.92 69.68 -75.75
N GLN A 17 -14.20 69.31 -75.58
CA GLN A 17 -15.12 68.97 -76.68
C GLN A 17 -16.59 69.24 -76.30
N GLY A 18 -17.36 69.84 -77.22
CA GLY A 18 -18.77 70.23 -77.01
C GLY A 18 -19.75 69.06 -76.82
N ASP A 19 -21.07 69.38 -76.82
CA ASP A 19 -22.31 68.64 -76.48
C ASP A 19 -22.47 67.12 -76.81
N ALA A 20 -21.45 66.41 -77.26
CA ALA A 20 -21.49 64.96 -77.50
C ALA A 20 -21.30 64.16 -76.19
N LEU A 21 -22.14 63.12 -76.00
CA LEU A 21 -21.94 62.13 -74.95
C LEU A 21 -20.53 61.52 -75.05
N HIS A 22 -19.78 61.58 -73.95
CA HIS A 22 -18.44 61.01 -73.88
C HIS A 22 -18.45 59.53 -74.28
N GLN A 23 -17.82 59.22 -75.41
CA GLN A 23 -17.51 57.85 -75.80
C GLN A 23 -16.04 57.59 -75.52
N PRO A 24 -15.71 56.54 -74.74
CA PRO A 24 -14.32 56.15 -74.57
C PRO A 24 -13.69 55.88 -75.94
N PRO A 25 -12.45 56.32 -76.19
CA PRO A 25 -11.75 56.14 -77.47
C PRO A 25 -11.31 54.67 -77.69
N TRP A 26 -11.81 53.73 -76.89
CA TRP A 26 -11.53 52.30 -76.98
C TRP A 26 -12.82 51.49 -77.12
N GLY A 27 -12.74 50.37 -77.84
CA GLY A 27 -13.88 49.48 -78.09
C GLY A 27 -14.19 48.48 -76.98
N LEU A 28 -13.39 48.44 -75.90
CA LEU A 28 -13.57 47.50 -74.78
C LEU A 28 -14.84 47.79 -73.99
N LYS A 29 -15.67 46.76 -73.82
CA LYS A 29 -16.89 46.75 -73.01
C LYS A 29 -16.67 46.01 -71.70
N HIS A 30 -17.57 46.25 -70.74
CA HIS A 30 -17.58 45.52 -69.48
C HIS A 30 -17.73 44.01 -69.74
N LYS A 31 -16.79 43.20 -69.23
CA LYS A 31 -16.62 41.74 -69.43
C LYS A 31 -15.85 41.30 -70.68
N ASP A 32 -15.31 42.23 -71.48
CA ASP A 32 -14.35 41.85 -72.52
C ASP A 32 -13.08 41.30 -71.88
N THR A 33 -12.53 40.24 -72.48
CA THR A 33 -11.26 39.65 -72.04
C THR A 33 -10.10 40.31 -72.80
N PHE A 34 -8.97 40.55 -72.13
CA PHE A 34 -7.75 41.12 -72.73
C PHE A 34 -7.04 40.15 -73.71
N LEU A 35 -7.80 39.31 -74.40
CA LEU A 35 -7.31 38.31 -75.34
C LEU A 35 -7.31 38.84 -76.77
N GLU A 36 -8.16 39.82 -77.10
CA GLU A 36 -8.20 40.42 -78.43
C GLU A 36 -7.20 41.59 -78.56
N PHE A 37 -6.21 41.42 -79.44
CA PHE A 37 -5.11 42.37 -79.58
C PHE A 37 -5.55 43.77 -80.02
N ALA A 38 -6.51 43.90 -80.95
CA ALA A 38 -6.89 45.20 -81.51
C ALA A 38 -7.62 46.11 -80.51
N PRO A 39 -8.68 45.67 -79.80
CA PRO A 39 -9.32 46.48 -78.76
C PRO A 39 -8.38 46.82 -77.59
N CYS A 40 -7.50 45.88 -77.21
CA CYS A 40 -6.49 46.10 -76.17
C CYS A 40 -5.46 47.16 -76.59
N ARG A 41 -4.96 47.08 -77.83
CA ARG A 41 -4.01 48.05 -78.38
C ARG A 41 -4.62 49.44 -78.44
N ASP A 42 -5.86 49.56 -78.92
CA ASP A 42 -6.52 50.86 -79.04
C ASP A 42 -6.81 51.49 -77.66
N SER A 43 -7.15 50.66 -76.66
CA SER A 43 -7.23 51.09 -75.25
C SER A 43 -5.87 51.54 -74.70
N LEU A 44 -4.80 50.80 -74.98
CA LEU A 44 -3.47 51.11 -74.47
C LEU A 44 -2.86 52.37 -75.11
N LEU A 45 -3.14 52.60 -76.40
CA LEU A 45 -2.68 53.79 -77.12
C LEU A 45 -3.45 55.05 -76.73
N ASN A 46 -4.75 54.93 -76.42
CA ASN A 46 -5.61 56.06 -76.09
C ASN A 46 -5.78 56.32 -74.58
N SER A 47 -5.16 55.50 -73.73
CA SER A 47 -5.16 55.68 -72.26
C SER A 47 -4.02 56.56 -71.75
N ILE A 48 -3.05 56.91 -72.60
CA ILE A 48 -1.98 57.86 -72.26
C ILE A 48 -2.47 59.27 -72.61
N PRO A 49 -2.65 60.17 -71.63
CA PRO A 49 -3.16 61.52 -71.91
C PRO A 49 -2.26 62.26 -72.91
N PRO A 50 -2.82 63.10 -73.81
CA PRO A 50 -2.03 63.84 -74.80
C PRO A 50 -0.87 64.66 -74.18
N GLY A 51 -1.06 65.18 -72.96
CA GLY A 51 0.00 65.88 -72.22
C GLY A 51 1.16 64.97 -71.80
N GLU A 52 0.88 63.72 -71.42
CA GLU A 52 1.92 62.74 -71.11
C GLU A 52 2.62 62.25 -72.39
N VAL A 53 1.88 62.06 -73.50
CA VAL A 53 2.46 61.76 -74.81
C VAL A 53 3.42 62.87 -75.26
N ASN A 54 3.04 64.14 -75.10
CA ASN A 54 3.90 65.28 -75.45
C ASN A 54 5.13 65.38 -74.54
N ARG A 55 4.96 65.19 -73.22
CA ARG A 55 6.08 65.12 -72.27
C ARG A 55 7.07 64.00 -72.62
N GLN A 56 6.57 62.83 -73.05
CA GLN A 56 7.44 61.72 -73.47
C GLN A 56 8.10 62.00 -74.83
N ARG A 57 7.45 62.72 -75.75
CA ARG A 57 8.04 63.19 -77.02
C ARG A 57 9.16 64.21 -76.83
N GLU A 58 9.07 65.05 -75.80
CA GLU A 58 10.11 66.04 -75.44
C GLU A 58 11.34 65.40 -74.77
N ARG A 59 11.24 64.14 -74.30
CA ARG A 59 12.36 63.42 -73.70
C ARG A 59 13.36 62.96 -74.76
N THR A 60 14.63 63.02 -74.41
CA THR A 60 15.68 62.41 -75.21
C THR A 60 15.50 60.89 -75.23
N HIS A 61 15.95 60.25 -76.32
CA HIS A 61 15.90 58.78 -76.46
C HIS A 61 16.52 58.05 -75.25
N SER A 62 17.59 58.61 -74.68
CA SER A 62 18.23 58.08 -73.47
C SER A 62 17.32 58.15 -72.23
N ALA A 63 16.58 59.24 -72.04
CA ALA A 63 15.65 59.39 -70.92
C ALA A 63 14.43 58.46 -71.05
N LEU A 64 13.93 58.22 -72.27
CA LEU A 64 12.87 57.25 -72.53
C LEU A 64 13.33 55.82 -72.23
N TYR A 65 14.52 55.44 -72.70
CA TYR A 65 15.09 54.14 -72.42
C TYR A 65 15.31 53.93 -70.91
N HIS A 66 15.84 54.94 -70.21
CA HIS A 66 16.02 54.86 -68.76
C HIS A 66 14.69 54.71 -68.01
N ALA A 67 13.64 55.48 -68.38
CA ALA A 67 12.32 55.36 -67.77
C ALA A 67 11.69 53.97 -68.01
N TYR A 68 11.85 53.43 -69.21
CA TYR A 68 11.42 52.07 -69.55
C TYR A 68 12.16 51.02 -68.71
N VAL A 69 13.50 51.10 -68.64
CA VAL A 69 14.32 50.16 -67.86
C VAL A 69 13.97 50.20 -66.37
N VAL A 70 13.81 51.40 -65.80
CA VAL A 70 13.42 51.54 -64.38
C VAL A 70 12.00 51.03 -64.13
N GLY A 71 11.06 51.33 -65.04
CA GLY A 71 9.68 50.82 -64.95
C GLY A 71 9.64 49.30 -64.97
N GLU A 72 10.28 48.67 -65.96
CA GLU A 72 10.39 47.22 -66.08
C GLU A 72 11.13 46.58 -64.90
N ALA A 73 12.21 47.20 -64.42
CA ALA A 73 12.94 46.69 -63.26
C ALA A 73 12.07 46.71 -62.00
N ASN A 74 11.33 47.80 -61.77
CA ASN A 74 10.45 47.94 -60.60
C ASN A 74 9.25 47.00 -60.66
N THR A 75 8.60 46.85 -61.83
CA THR A 75 7.46 45.93 -61.97
C THR A 75 7.90 44.48 -61.84
N ARG A 76 9.04 44.10 -62.41
CA ARG A 76 9.60 42.75 -62.24
C ARG A 76 10.01 42.48 -60.79
N ALA A 77 10.63 43.45 -60.12
CA ALA A 77 10.99 43.32 -58.71
C ALA A 77 9.74 43.14 -57.82
N ALA A 78 8.70 43.95 -58.03
CA ALA A 78 7.44 43.85 -57.30
C ALA A 78 6.74 42.50 -57.56
N ASN A 79 6.62 42.09 -58.83
CA ASN A 79 6.02 40.81 -59.19
C ASN A 79 6.81 39.63 -58.60
N HIS A 80 8.14 39.69 -58.64
CA HIS A 80 8.98 38.67 -58.04
C HIS A 80 8.79 38.58 -56.52
N GLN A 81 8.64 39.72 -55.83
CA GLN A 81 8.36 39.75 -54.39
C GLN A 81 7.00 39.14 -54.06
N ILE A 82 5.95 39.52 -54.78
CA ILE A 82 4.60 38.96 -54.62
C ILE A 82 4.64 37.44 -54.81
N VAL A 83 5.30 36.96 -55.87
CA VAL A 83 5.42 35.52 -56.13
C VAL A 83 6.15 34.81 -54.98
N ARG A 84 7.25 35.36 -54.45
CA ARG A 84 7.97 34.78 -53.30
C ARG A 84 7.10 34.70 -52.04
N GLU A 85 6.34 35.75 -51.74
CA GLU A 85 5.42 35.77 -50.60
C GLU A 85 4.29 34.76 -50.78
N TRP A 86 3.74 34.64 -51.99
CA TRP A 86 2.75 33.63 -52.32
C TRP A 86 3.27 32.21 -52.13
N TRP A 87 4.47 31.90 -52.63
CA TRP A 87 5.10 30.60 -52.39
C TRP A 87 5.30 30.30 -50.91
N THR A 88 5.66 31.32 -50.12
CA THR A 88 5.84 31.18 -48.67
C THR A 88 4.51 30.88 -47.99
N MET A 89 3.45 31.63 -48.32
CA MET A 89 2.10 31.40 -47.78
C MET A 89 1.52 30.04 -48.15
N VAL A 90 1.80 29.53 -49.36
CA VAL A 90 1.35 28.19 -49.77
C VAL A 90 2.05 27.12 -48.93
N ARG A 91 3.36 27.22 -48.73
CA ARG A 91 4.11 26.29 -47.88
C ARG A 91 3.63 26.32 -46.42
N GLU A 92 3.44 27.52 -45.86
CA GLU A 92 2.94 27.69 -44.49
C GLU A 92 1.51 27.12 -44.31
N ARG A 93 0.66 27.20 -45.36
CA ARG A 93 -0.67 26.59 -45.35
C ARG A 93 -0.59 25.08 -45.20
N GLU A 94 0.26 24.41 -45.97
CA GLU A 94 0.43 22.96 -45.89
C GLU A 94 0.93 22.52 -44.51
N GLU A 95 1.87 23.26 -43.91
CA GLU A 95 2.34 23.02 -42.54
C GLU A 95 1.22 23.21 -41.51
N TRP A 96 0.41 24.25 -41.69
CA TRP A 96 -0.73 24.53 -40.81
C TRP A 96 -1.81 23.46 -40.92
N GLU A 97 -2.10 22.96 -42.11
CA GLU A 97 -3.05 21.86 -42.33
C GLU A 97 -2.56 20.57 -41.64
N LYS A 98 -1.28 20.22 -41.79
CA LYS A 98 -0.67 19.09 -41.06
C LYS A 98 -0.75 19.26 -39.54
N TYR A 99 -0.54 20.49 -39.04
CA TYR A 99 -0.70 20.78 -37.62
C TYR A 99 -2.16 20.64 -37.16
N HIS A 100 -3.11 21.16 -37.94
CA HIS A 100 -4.54 21.04 -37.68
C HIS A 100 -4.99 19.57 -37.63
N GLU A 101 -4.54 18.74 -38.57
CA GLU A 101 -4.83 17.30 -38.58
C GLU A 101 -4.28 16.57 -37.34
N ARG A 102 -3.06 16.90 -36.91
CA ARG A 102 -2.49 16.36 -35.66
C ARG A 102 -3.33 16.75 -34.46
N LEU A 103 -3.76 18.01 -34.36
CA LEU A 103 -4.64 18.47 -33.29
C LEU A 103 -5.98 17.73 -33.29
N LEU A 104 -6.61 17.56 -34.46
CA LEU A 104 -7.85 16.79 -34.57
C LEU A 104 -7.66 15.34 -34.13
N ARG A 105 -6.52 14.72 -34.46
CA ARG A 105 -6.18 13.37 -33.98
C ARG A 105 -6.03 13.32 -32.46
N HIS A 106 -5.38 14.32 -31.86
CA HIS A 106 -5.28 14.43 -30.40
C HIS A 106 -6.65 14.60 -29.73
N VAL A 107 -7.51 15.47 -30.27
CA VAL A 107 -8.88 15.66 -29.77
C VAL A 107 -9.66 14.36 -29.83
N LYS A 108 -9.62 13.64 -30.96
CA LYS A 108 -10.30 12.34 -31.10
C LYS A 108 -9.77 11.28 -30.12
N ASN A 109 -8.46 11.26 -29.88
CA ASN A 109 -7.86 10.35 -28.90
C ASN A 109 -8.26 10.71 -27.47
N PHE A 110 -8.32 12.00 -27.14
CA PHE A 110 -8.78 12.49 -25.85
C PHE A 110 -10.26 12.13 -25.60
N GLU A 111 -11.12 12.32 -26.58
CA GLU A 111 -12.54 11.93 -26.49
C GLU A 111 -12.71 10.43 -26.26
N LYS A 112 -11.92 9.59 -26.95
CA LYS A 112 -11.90 8.14 -26.71
C LYS A 112 -11.44 7.78 -25.29
N SER A 113 -10.35 8.39 -24.82
CA SER A 113 -9.83 8.17 -23.47
C SER A 113 -10.82 8.62 -22.40
N LYS A 114 -11.50 9.76 -22.62
CA LYS A 114 -12.56 10.25 -21.74
C LYS A 114 -13.74 9.28 -21.68
N ALA A 115 -14.18 8.75 -22.81
CA ALA A 115 -15.25 7.75 -22.85
C ALA A 115 -14.86 6.46 -22.09
N ALA A 116 -13.64 5.94 -22.31
CA ALA A 116 -13.13 4.79 -21.57
C ALA A 116 -13.05 5.05 -20.06
N PHE A 117 -12.61 6.23 -19.65
CA PHE A 117 -12.58 6.64 -18.25
C PHE A 117 -13.98 6.70 -17.62
N ASP A 118 -14.96 7.24 -18.33
CA ASP A 118 -16.35 7.29 -17.85
C ASP A 118 -16.95 5.86 -17.71
N GLU A 119 -16.59 4.93 -18.61
CA GLU A 119 -16.97 3.52 -18.50
C GLU A 119 -16.32 2.83 -17.29
N GLU A 120 -15.02 3.03 -17.06
CA GLU A 120 -14.33 2.49 -15.88
C GLU A 120 -14.88 3.06 -14.58
N LYS A 121 -15.17 4.37 -14.56
CA LYS A 121 -15.83 5.02 -13.43
C LYS A 121 -17.19 4.41 -13.12
N ALA A 122 -17.98 4.09 -14.16
CA ALA A 122 -19.26 3.42 -13.99
C ALA A 122 -19.10 2.01 -13.40
N LYS A 123 -18.13 1.23 -13.88
CA LYS A 123 -17.81 -0.10 -13.33
C LYS A 123 -17.37 -0.03 -11.88
N PHE A 124 -16.50 0.93 -11.55
CA PHE A 124 -16.04 1.14 -10.18
C PHE A 124 -17.21 1.43 -9.22
N GLU A 125 -18.16 2.28 -9.61
CA GLU A 125 -19.33 2.56 -8.78
C GLU A 125 -20.27 1.35 -8.64
N THR A 126 -20.35 0.47 -9.65
CA THR A 126 -21.12 -0.78 -9.51
C THR A 126 -20.45 -1.75 -8.56
N ASP A 127 -19.13 -1.90 -8.64
CA ASP A 127 -18.35 -2.80 -7.78
C ASP A 127 -18.39 -2.30 -6.33
N LYS A 128 -18.23 -1.00 -6.13
CA LYS A 128 -18.37 -0.36 -4.81
C LYS A 128 -19.71 -0.66 -4.17
N LYS A 129 -20.82 -0.53 -4.92
CA LYS A 129 -22.17 -0.87 -4.40
C LYS A 129 -22.29 -2.36 -4.07
N ALA A 130 -21.71 -3.23 -4.89
CA ALA A 130 -21.70 -4.66 -4.63
C ALA A 130 -20.92 -5.00 -3.35
N GLU A 131 -19.76 -4.38 -3.13
CA GLU A 131 -18.99 -4.52 -1.90
C GLU A 131 -19.73 -4.00 -0.67
N GLU A 132 -20.38 -2.83 -0.78
CA GLU A 132 -21.20 -2.26 0.29
C GLU A 132 -22.36 -3.19 0.68
N TRP A 133 -23.06 -3.78 -0.31
CA TRP A 133 -24.09 -4.79 -0.07
C TRP A 133 -23.52 -6.07 0.55
N GLY A 134 -22.34 -6.53 0.11
CA GLY A 134 -21.64 -7.65 0.71
C GLY A 134 -21.31 -7.40 2.18
N ARG A 135 -20.80 -6.20 2.49
CA ARG A 135 -20.47 -5.78 3.86
C ARG A 135 -21.69 -5.69 4.76
N GLU A 136 -22.79 -5.08 4.30
CA GLU A 136 -24.01 -5.01 5.10
C GLU A 136 -24.63 -6.41 5.30
N GLY A 137 -24.53 -7.28 4.29
CA GLY A 137 -24.92 -8.69 4.42
C GLY A 137 -24.13 -9.44 5.49
N LEU A 138 -22.81 -9.26 5.53
CA LEU A 138 -21.94 -9.82 6.58
C LEU A 138 -22.25 -9.22 7.96
N LYS A 139 -22.49 -7.92 8.04
CA LYS A 139 -22.89 -7.24 9.28
C LYS A 139 -24.21 -7.77 9.82
N GLY A 140 -25.18 -8.04 8.94
CA GLY A 140 -26.44 -8.69 9.31
C GLY A 140 -26.23 -10.09 9.89
N LYS A 141 -25.39 -10.91 9.26
CA LYS A 141 -25.03 -12.25 9.77
C LYS A 141 -24.33 -12.18 11.12
N LEU A 142 -23.42 -11.22 11.30
CA LEU A 142 -22.73 -11.01 12.57
C LEU A 142 -23.72 -10.67 13.70
N ARG A 143 -24.62 -9.69 13.48
CA ARG A 143 -25.66 -9.35 14.47
C ARG A 143 -26.54 -10.57 14.82
N ALA A 144 -26.93 -11.36 13.82
CA ALA A 144 -27.73 -12.56 14.07
C ALA A 144 -26.98 -13.61 14.92
N ALA A 145 -25.68 -13.79 14.67
CA ALA A 145 -24.84 -14.67 15.49
C ALA A 145 -24.66 -14.14 16.92
N GLU A 146 -24.48 -12.82 17.09
CA GLU A 146 -24.41 -12.18 18.41
C GLU A 146 -25.71 -12.34 19.21
N GLU A 147 -26.87 -12.20 18.56
CA GLU A 147 -28.17 -12.44 19.18
C GLU A 147 -28.35 -13.90 19.63
N LEU A 148 -27.91 -14.86 18.81
CA LEU A 148 -27.93 -16.27 19.19
C LEU A 148 -27.01 -16.55 20.37
N LEU A 149 -25.78 -16.04 20.35
CA LEU A 149 -24.84 -16.17 21.47
C LEU A 149 -25.37 -15.52 22.75
N SER A 150 -26.06 -14.38 22.64
CA SER A 150 -26.70 -13.71 23.77
C SER A 150 -27.79 -14.59 24.39
N LYS A 151 -28.65 -15.19 23.56
CA LYS A 151 -29.69 -16.15 24.01
C LYS A 151 -29.08 -17.37 24.67
N GLU A 152 -28.10 -18.01 24.04
CA GLU A 152 -27.42 -19.19 24.61
C GLU A 152 -26.74 -18.87 25.94
N ARG A 153 -26.12 -17.69 26.09
CA ARG A 153 -25.53 -17.25 27.36
C ARG A 153 -26.59 -17.04 28.44
N ALA A 154 -27.77 -16.52 28.09
CA ALA A 154 -28.87 -16.36 29.02
C ALA A 154 -29.42 -17.72 29.47
N ASP A 155 -29.61 -18.64 28.53
CA ASP A 155 -30.08 -20.00 28.82
C ASP A 155 -29.08 -20.77 29.69
N TRP A 156 -27.79 -20.68 29.39
CA TRP A 156 -26.73 -21.25 30.22
C TRP A 156 -26.74 -20.71 31.65
N LYS A 157 -26.86 -19.39 31.82
CA LYS A 157 -26.96 -18.78 33.16
C LYS A 157 -28.18 -19.28 33.92
N ALA A 158 -29.33 -19.42 33.25
CA ALA A 158 -30.55 -19.95 33.86
C ALA A 158 -30.38 -21.42 34.30
N ILE A 159 -29.72 -22.25 33.48
CA ILE A 159 -29.40 -23.64 33.81
C ILE A 159 -28.46 -23.70 35.03
N CYS A 160 -27.38 -22.91 35.04
CA CYS A 160 -26.45 -22.86 36.17
C CYS A 160 -27.13 -22.41 37.46
N ALA A 161 -28.00 -21.40 37.41
CA ALA A 161 -28.76 -20.94 38.57
C ALA A 161 -29.64 -22.07 39.13
N LYS A 162 -30.40 -22.75 38.26
CA LYS A 162 -31.26 -23.88 38.63
C LYS A 162 -30.47 -25.04 39.24
N ASP A 163 -29.29 -25.34 38.69
CA ASP A 163 -28.45 -26.41 39.23
C ASP A 163 -27.85 -26.04 40.60
N ASN A 164 -27.48 -24.77 40.77
CA ASN A 164 -27.02 -24.26 42.07
C ASN A 164 -28.12 -24.33 43.13
N GLU A 165 -29.37 -23.96 42.79
CA GLU A 165 -30.53 -24.14 43.67
C GLU A 165 -30.73 -25.60 44.09
N ARG A 166 -30.59 -26.55 43.14
CA ARG A 166 -30.66 -27.99 43.43
C ARG A 166 -29.55 -28.43 44.37
N MET A 167 -28.33 -27.94 44.18
CA MET A 167 -27.20 -28.22 45.07
C MET A 167 -27.44 -27.68 46.48
N TYR A 168 -27.96 -26.45 46.62
CA TYR A 168 -28.34 -25.90 47.93
C TYR A 168 -29.44 -26.72 48.60
N ALA A 169 -30.48 -27.12 47.87
CA ALA A 169 -31.55 -27.97 48.40
C ALA A 169 -31.02 -29.35 48.84
N ALA A 170 -30.10 -29.94 48.07
CA ALA A 170 -29.44 -31.19 48.44
C ALA A 170 -28.59 -31.04 49.71
N ARG A 171 -27.82 -29.95 49.83
CA ARG A 171 -27.05 -29.65 51.05
C ARG A 171 -27.94 -29.47 52.26
N ALA A 172 -29.05 -28.73 52.15
CA ALA A 172 -30.01 -28.57 53.24
C ALA A 172 -30.57 -29.92 53.70
N LYS A 173 -30.90 -30.82 52.75
CA LYS A 173 -31.38 -32.17 53.06
C LYS A 173 -30.32 -33.03 53.73
N ILE A 174 -29.04 -32.91 53.33
CA ILE A 174 -27.93 -33.58 54.01
C ILE A 174 -27.84 -33.11 55.45
N THR A 175 -27.87 -31.81 55.71
CA THR A 175 -27.82 -31.25 57.07
C THR A 175 -29.01 -31.69 57.93
N GLU A 176 -30.21 -31.78 57.35
CA GLU A 176 -31.38 -32.33 58.05
C GLU A 176 -31.18 -33.80 58.42
N LEU A 177 -30.71 -34.62 57.48
CA LEU A 177 -30.41 -36.03 57.73
C LEU A 177 -29.30 -36.21 58.77
N GLU A 178 -28.25 -35.38 58.73
CA GLU A 178 -27.21 -35.35 59.76
C GLU A 178 -27.80 -35.05 61.15
N GLY A 179 -28.71 -34.08 61.25
CA GLY A 179 -29.47 -33.80 62.47
C GLY A 179 -30.25 -35.02 62.97
N GLN A 180 -31.01 -35.67 62.09
CA GLN A 180 -31.75 -36.89 62.43
C GLN A 180 -30.82 -38.02 62.90
N VAL A 181 -29.64 -38.18 62.28
CA VAL A 181 -28.63 -39.16 62.69
C VAL A 181 -28.11 -38.85 64.10
N THR A 182 -27.86 -37.57 64.43
CA THR A 182 -27.42 -37.19 65.78
C THR A 182 -28.49 -37.45 66.84
N ASP A 183 -29.76 -37.16 66.55
CA ASP A 183 -30.88 -37.45 67.44
C ASP A 183 -31.09 -38.94 67.65
N LEU A 184 -31.02 -39.74 66.58
CA LEU A 184 -31.07 -41.19 66.66
C LEU A 184 -29.91 -41.74 67.49
N LYS A 185 -28.70 -41.20 67.30
CA LYS A 185 -27.52 -41.60 68.08
C LYS A 185 -27.71 -41.30 69.56
N LYS A 186 -28.31 -40.15 69.92
CA LYS A 186 -28.67 -39.82 71.30
C LYS A 186 -29.69 -40.81 71.87
N LYS A 187 -30.78 -41.08 71.13
CA LYS A 187 -31.80 -42.06 71.55
C LYS A 187 -31.21 -43.47 71.74
N VAL A 188 -30.28 -43.90 70.90
CA VAL A 188 -29.55 -45.16 71.06
C VAL A 188 -28.70 -45.14 72.34
N GLY A 189 -28.00 -44.03 72.62
CA GLY A 189 -27.27 -43.85 73.87
C GLY A 189 -28.18 -43.90 75.11
N ASP A 190 -29.32 -43.20 75.09
CA ASP A 190 -30.31 -43.21 76.17
C ASP A 190 -30.91 -44.62 76.37
N ALA A 191 -31.21 -45.33 75.28
CA ALA A 191 -31.70 -46.71 75.32
C ALA A 191 -30.63 -47.68 75.85
N GLN A 192 -29.36 -47.48 75.49
CA GLN A 192 -28.24 -48.26 76.00
C GLN A 192 -28.04 -47.99 77.50
N ALA A 193 -28.10 -46.74 77.95
CA ALA A 193 -28.05 -46.39 79.37
C ALA A 193 -29.23 -46.97 80.15
N ALA A 194 -30.44 -46.93 79.60
CA ALA A 194 -31.61 -47.56 80.19
C ALA A 194 -31.47 -49.09 80.26
N LYS A 195 -30.85 -49.71 79.24
CA LYS A 195 -30.51 -51.14 79.23
C LYS A 195 -29.49 -51.46 80.32
N GLU A 196 -28.42 -50.68 80.44
CA GLU A 196 -27.41 -50.84 81.50
C GLU A 196 -28.00 -50.64 82.90
N GLN A 197 -28.89 -49.67 83.07
CA GLN A 197 -29.63 -49.48 84.32
C GLN A 197 -30.54 -50.68 84.61
N ALA A 198 -31.28 -51.19 83.62
CA ALA A 198 -32.11 -52.37 83.78
C ALA A 198 -31.27 -53.62 84.08
N GLU A 199 -30.11 -53.80 83.44
CA GLU A 199 -29.15 -54.87 83.75
C GLU A 199 -28.55 -54.70 85.15
N ALA A 200 -28.29 -53.47 85.61
CA ALA A 200 -27.82 -53.18 86.96
C ALA A 200 -28.91 -53.44 88.01
N GLU A 201 -30.17 -53.06 87.75
CA GLU A 201 -31.32 -53.39 88.59
C GLU A 201 -31.59 -54.88 88.62
N LEU A 202 -31.44 -55.58 87.48
CA LEU A 202 -31.58 -57.02 87.39
C LEU A 202 -30.42 -57.72 88.10
N LYS A 203 -29.19 -57.20 88.00
CA LYS A 203 -28.04 -57.62 88.83
C LYS A 203 -28.31 -57.37 90.31
N ALA A 204 -28.93 -56.25 90.69
CA ALA A 204 -29.27 -55.97 92.08
C ALA A 204 -30.40 -56.86 92.61
N GLN A 205 -31.38 -57.21 91.77
CA GLN A 205 -32.40 -58.21 92.09
C GLN A 205 -31.83 -59.62 92.17
N ILE A 206 -30.90 -59.98 91.28
CA ILE A 206 -30.11 -61.21 91.38
C ILE A 206 -29.32 -61.18 92.68
N PHE A 207 -28.62 -60.09 93.02
CA PHE A 207 -27.87 -59.95 94.27
C PHE A 207 -28.77 -60.01 95.52
N GLY A 208 -29.99 -59.49 95.45
CA GLY A 208 -31.00 -59.60 96.51
C GLY A 208 -31.52 -61.04 96.66
N LYS A 209 -31.78 -61.73 95.55
CA LYS A 209 -32.12 -63.16 95.53
C LYS A 209 -30.94 -64.03 95.93
N ASP A 210 -29.71 -63.64 95.62
CA ASP A 210 -28.47 -64.27 96.06
C ASP A 210 -28.23 -64.03 97.55
N ARG A 211 -28.81 -62.97 98.14
CA ARG A 211 -28.79 -62.72 99.58
C ARG A 211 -29.85 -63.55 100.32
N ASP A 212 -31.01 -63.76 99.72
CA ASP A 212 -32.03 -64.71 100.18
C ASP A 212 -31.59 -66.17 99.99
N LEU A 213 -30.85 -66.46 98.92
CA LEU A 213 -30.13 -67.71 98.72
C LEU A 213 -28.94 -67.81 99.67
N ALA A 214 -28.18 -66.73 99.97
CA ALA A 214 -27.11 -66.73 100.97
C ALA A 214 -27.64 -67.06 102.37
N ALA A 215 -28.85 -66.62 102.72
CA ALA A 215 -29.51 -67.02 103.96
C ALA A 215 -29.86 -68.53 103.98
N LYS A 216 -30.17 -69.13 102.83
CA LYS A 216 -30.31 -70.59 102.67
C LYS A 216 -28.96 -71.32 102.49
N ASP A 217 -27.95 -70.64 101.98
CA ASP A 217 -26.60 -71.15 101.77
C ASP A 217 -25.74 -71.05 103.03
N VAL A 218 -26.12 -70.31 104.08
CA VAL A 218 -25.54 -70.47 105.43
C VAL A 218 -25.96 -71.82 106.04
N GLU A 219 -27.21 -72.24 105.81
CA GLU A 219 -27.74 -73.55 106.22
C GLU A 219 -27.13 -74.70 105.39
N ILE A 220 -26.81 -74.43 104.12
CA ILE A 220 -26.09 -75.37 103.23
C ILE A 220 -24.56 -75.29 103.41
N ALA A 221 -23.97 -74.17 103.85
CA ALA A 221 -22.52 -74.02 104.12
C ALA A 221 -22.09 -74.77 105.38
N GLU A 222 -22.99 -74.97 106.34
CA GLU A 222 -22.78 -75.89 107.46
C GLU A 222 -22.71 -77.36 106.99
N LEU A 223 -23.37 -77.69 105.88
CA LEU A 223 -23.34 -79.02 105.22
C LEU A 223 -22.24 -79.15 104.14
N LYS A 224 -21.84 -78.06 103.48
CA LYS A 224 -20.78 -78.03 102.44
C LYS A 224 -19.36 -77.85 103.01
N ARG A 225 -19.18 -77.41 104.26
CA ARG A 225 -17.89 -77.49 105.01
C ARG A 225 -17.39 -78.93 105.20
N ARG A 226 -18.26 -79.93 105.03
CA ARG A 226 -17.90 -81.36 105.05
C ARG A 226 -17.55 -81.95 103.66
N LEU A 227 -17.66 -81.17 102.58
CA LEU A 227 -17.44 -81.66 101.21
C LEU A 227 -16.43 -80.82 100.41
N GLN A 228 -16.08 -79.61 100.89
CA GLN A 228 -15.07 -78.73 100.31
C GLN A 228 -13.67 -78.95 100.93
N GLU A 229 -13.19 -80.19 100.99
CA GLU A 229 -11.76 -80.51 101.23
C GLU A 229 -11.13 -81.27 100.06
N GLN A 230 -11.91 -81.57 99.03
CA GLN A 230 -11.40 -82.15 97.80
C GLN A 230 -11.89 -81.34 96.60
N VAL A 231 -10.93 -80.94 95.79
CA VAL A 231 -11.11 -80.44 94.42
C VAL A 231 -11.46 -78.95 94.31
N GLU A 232 -10.73 -78.12 95.05
CA GLU A 232 -10.00 -77.07 94.31
C GLU A 232 -8.99 -77.77 93.40
N LYS A 233 -9.20 -77.67 92.08
CA LYS A 233 -8.17 -77.52 91.02
C LYS A 233 -8.70 -77.97 89.66
N SER A 234 -9.50 -77.12 89.03
CA SER A 234 -9.30 -76.74 87.62
C SER A 234 -10.34 -75.68 87.19
N GLU A 235 -9.94 -74.43 87.37
CA GLU A 235 -10.39 -73.22 86.67
C GLU A 235 -10.47 -73.48 85.14
N SER A 236 -11.62 -73.30 84.48
CA SER A 236 -12.20 -72.04 83.94
C SER A 236 -11.41 -71.40 82.78
N LEU A 237 -11.95 -71.63 81.57
CA LEU A 237 -12.07 -70.70 80.42
C LEU A 237 -12.54 -69.30 80.91
N GLU A 238 -12.42 -68.14 80.27
CA GLU A 238 -12.13 -67.66 78.92
C GLU A 238 -12.12 -66.11 79.07
N ILE A 239 -11.22 -65.37 78.43
CA ILE A 239 -11.36 -63.92 78.25
C ILE A 239 -10.99 -63.59 76.79
N ASP A 240 -11.99 -63.19 76.02
CA ASP A 240 -11.86 -62.44 74.77
C ASP A 240 -11.97 -60.94 75.09
N LEU A 241 -10.98 -60.16 74.66
CA LEU A 241 -11.06 -58.79 74.13
C LEU A 241 -9.66 -58.16 74.18
N GLU A 242 -9.09 -57.84 73.01
CA GLU A 242 -8.57 -56.49 72.69
C GLU A 242 -7.89 -56.52 71.31
N ALA A 243 -8.71 -56.54 70.25
CA ALA A 243 -8.27 -56.38 68.87
C ALA A 243 -8.37 -54.91 68.47
N ASP A 244 -7.39 -54.09 68.89
CA ASP A 244 -7.35 -52.65 68.62
C ASP A 244 -5.99 -52.24 68.01
N LYS A 245 -5.69 -52.76 66.79
CA LYS A 245 -4.43 -52.48 66.07
C LYS A 245 -4.54 -52.34 64.54
N SER A 246 -5.56 -51.67 63.99
CA SER A 246 -5.58 -51.46 62.52
C SER A 246 -6.29 -50.19 62.00
N LYS A 247 -5.98 -48.99 62.53
CA LYS A 247 -6.38 -47.70 61.90
C LYS A 247 -5.34 -46.57 62.00
N ALA A 248 -4.11 -46.83 61.57
CA ALA A 248 -3.08 -45.79 61.43
C ALA A 248 -2.34 -45.79 60.06
N ALA A 249 -2.72 -46.65 59.11
CA ALA A 249 -1.96 -46.84 57.87
C ALA A 249 -2.54 -46.14 56.62
N THR A 250 -3.67 -45.44 56.69
CA THR A 250 -4.37 -44.90 55.50
C THR A 250 -4.46 -43.38 55.43
N ALA A 251 -3.97 -42.65 56.44
CA ALA A 251 -4.04 -41.19 56.49
C ALA A 251 -2.76 -40.48 55.99
N GLU A 252 -1.59 -41.10 56.16
CA GLU A 252 -0.30 -40.51 55.78
C GLU A 252 -0.05 -40.60 54.25
N GLU A 253 -0.41 -41.71 53.60
CA GLU A 253 -0.29 -41.89 52.13
C GLU A 253 -1.20 -40.94 51.33
N ALA A 254 -2.32 -40.49 51.91
CA ALA A 254 -3.25 -39.58 51.25
C ALA A 254 -2.74 -38.12 51.26
N LYS A 255 -1.96 -37.72 52.28
CA LYS A 255 -1.32 -36.39 52.36
C LYS A 255 -0.15 -36.27 51.39
N GLN A 256 0.69 -37.31 51.30
CA GLN A 256 1.88 -37.30 50.45
C GLN A 256 1.51 -37.19 48.96
N LYS A 257 0.46 -37.89 48.51
CA LYS A 257 -0.05 -37.78 47.12
C LYS A 257 -0.68 -36.42 46.79
N ALA A 258 -1.25 -35.73 47.78
CA ALA A 258 -1.82 -34.40 47.57
C ALA A 258 -0.74 -33.30 47.44
N GLU A 259 0.40 -33.47 48.11
CA GLU A 259 1.55 -32.56 48.05
C GLU A 259 2.36 -32.72 46.76
N GLU A 260 2.57 -33.96 46.30
CA GLU A 260 3.18 -34.26 44.99
C GLU A 260 2.34 -33.70 43.83
N ALA A 261 1.00 -33.82 43.90
CA ALA A 261 0.11 -33.23 42.90
C ALA A 261 0.17 -31.69 42.87
N ARG A 262 0.37 -31.03 44.01
CA ARG A 262 0.56 -29.58 44.08
C ARG A 262 1.92 -29.13 43.52
N ALA A 263 2.99 -29.88 43.79
CA ALA A 263 4.32 -29.57 43.28
C ALA A 263 4.39 -29.71 41.74
N ILE A 264 3.77 -30.75 41.18
CA ILE A 264 3.69 -30.97 39.73
C ILE A 264 2.86 -29.86 39.06
N SER A 265 1.75 -29.44 39.68
CA SER A 265 0.91 -28.35 39.19
C SER A 265 1.64 -26.99 39.18
N SER A 266 2.40 -26.68 40.24
CA SER A 266 3.19 -25.44 40.29
C SER A 266 4.36 -25.44 39.30
N SER A 267 5.01 -26.58 39.07
CA SER A 267 6.08 -26.72 38.06
C SER A 267 5.54 -26.54 36.64
N ALA A 268 4.36 -27.12 36.34
CA ALA A 268 3.72 -26.98 35.04
C ALA A 268 3.30 -25.52 34.75
N LEU A 269 2.84 -24.80 35.78
CA LEU A 269 2.45 -23.39 35.66
C LEU A 269 3.65 -22.48 35.35
N ASN A 270 4.80 -22.68 36.00
CA ASN A 270 6.02 -21.91 35.76
C ASN A 270 6.60 -22.16 34.36
N VAL A 271 6.53 -23.39 33.86
CA VAL A 271 6.93 -23.71 32.47
C VAL A 271 6.00 -23.02 31.46
N ALA A 272 4.69 -23.03 31.70
CA ALA A 272 3.73 -22.34 30.83
C ALA A 272 3.93 -20.81 30.84
N GLN A 273 4.24 -20.20 31.99
CA GLN A 273 4.53 -18.77 32.08
C GLN A 273 5.83 -18.37 31.37
N ASN A 274 6.91 -19.14 31.54
CA ASN A 274 8.17 -18.86 30.85
C ASN A 274 8.04 -19.01 29.33
N ASN A 275 7.34 -20.05 28.85
CA ASN A 275 7.07 -20.22 27.43
C ASN A 275 6.22 -19.08 26.85
N TYR A 276 5.26 -18.55 27.63
CA TYR A 276 4.47 -17.39 27.20
C TYR A 276 5.32 -16.11 27.11
N ALA A 277 6.24 -15.88 28.06
CA ALA A 277 7.15 -14.73 28.02
C ALA A 277 8.13 -14.79 26.84
N GLU A 278 8.65 -15.98 26.53
CA GLU A 278 9.54 -16.20 25.38
C GLU A 278 8.80 -15.98 24.04
N VAL A 279 7.59 -16.53 23.91
CA VAL A 279 6.74 -16.31 22.73
C VAL A 279 6.36 -14.84 22.59
N GLN A 280 6.05 -14.14 23.69
CA GLN A 280 5.75 -12.71 23.64
C GLN A 280 6.96 -11.89 23.18
N GLY A 281 8.18 -12.20 23.64
CA GLY A 281 9.40 -11.54 23.17
C GLY A 281 9.65 -11.72 21.67
N ILE A 282 9.36 -12.90 21.12
CA ILE A 282 9.45 -13.17 19.68
C ILE A 282 8.38 -12.34 18.92
N VAL A 283 7.14 -12.30 19.42
CA VAL A 283 6.05 -11.54 18.81
C VAL A 283 6.35 -10.04 18.80
N ASP A 284 6.87 -9.49 19.90
CA ASP A 284 7.23 -8.07 20.00
C ASP A 284 8.39 -7.72 19.06
N THR A 285 9.38 -8.62 18.94
CA THR A 285 10.48 -8.46 17.99
C THR A 285 9.96 -8.43 16.55
N LEU A 286 9.15 -9.42 16.14
CA LEU A 286 8.55 -9.47 14.80
C LEU A 286 7.63 -8.28 14.52
N ALA A 287 6.88 -7.79 15.51
CA ALA A 287 6.06 -6.60 15.38
C ALA A 287 6.91 -5.36 15.08
N SER A 288 8.01 -5.17 15.79
CA SER A 288 8.94 -4.05 15.58
C SER A 288 9.64 -4.11 14.21
N GLU A 289 10.01 -5.31 13.75
CA GLU A 289 10.63 -5.51 12.43
C GLU A 289 9.64 -5.27 11.30
N ALA A 290 8.40 -5.74 11.46
CA ALA A 290 7.31 -5.51 10.50
C ALA A 290 6.92 -4.03 10.42
N GLU A 291 6.92 -3.32 11.55
CA GLU A 291 6.65 -1.88 11.59
C GLU A 291 7.76 -1.08 10.91
N TRP A 292 9.04 -1.41 11.16
CA TRP A 292 10.16 -0.80 10.45
C TRP A 292 10.11 -1.06 8.94
N LEU A 293 9.83 -2.30 8.53
CA LEU A 293 9.73 -2.65 7.11
C LEU A 293 8.61 -1.87 6.43
N ARG A 294 7.45 -1.73 7.09
CA ARG A 294 6.30 -0.99 6.57
C ARG A 294 6.54 0.52 6.54
N GLY A 295 7.16 1.07 7.58
CA GLY A 295 7.35 2.51 7.73
C GLY A 295 8.55 3.08 6.96
N ARG A 296 9.62 2.30 6.80
CA ARG A 296 10.89 2.77 6.23
C ARG A 296 11.50 1.82 5.21
N GLY A 297 11.52 0.52 5.48
CA GLY A 297 12.18 -0.48 4.63
C GLY A 297 11.68 -0.50 3.18
N LEU A 298 10.36 -0.53 2.98
CA LEU A 298 9.76 -0.50 1.63
C LEU A 298 10.10 0.78 0.85
N VAL A 299 10.13 1.92 1.53
CA VAL A 299 10.46 3.21 0.91
C VAL A 299 11.92 3.23 0.47
N LEU A 300 12.83 2.74 1.31
CA LEU A 300 14.26 2.67 0.98
C LEU A 300 14.54 1.67 -0.16
N MET A 301 13.83 0.54 -0.19
CA MET A 301 13.92 -0.41 -1.32
C MET A 301 13.43 0.23 -2.63
N ALA A 302 12.28 0.90 -2.61
CA ALA A 302 11.76 1.60 -3.78
C ALA A 302 12.72 2.70 -4.27
N ASN A 303 13.27 3.50 -3.35
CA ASN A 303 14.26 4.52 -3.69
C ASN A 303 15.54 3.91 -4.27
N SER A 304 15.98 2.75 -3.79
CA SER A 304 17.17 2.07 -4.33
C SER A 304 16.96 1.57 -5.76
N ILE A 305 15.74 1.16 -6.11
CA ILE A 305 15.38 0.76 -7.49
C ILE A 305 15.26 2.00 -8.38
N LEU A 306 14.59 3.06 -7.91
CA LEU A 306 14.37 4.27 -8.70
C LEU A 306 15.66 5.03 -8.99
N ASN A 307 16.65 4.93 -8.10
CA ASN A 307 17.97 5.55 -8.28
C ASN A 307 19.02 4.57 -8.83
N ALA A 308 18.62 3.39 -9.31
CA ALA A 308 19.54 2.44 -9.92
C ALA A 308 20.08 3.00 -11.24
N GLY A 309 21.41 3.08 -11.39
CA GLY A 309 22.04 3.56 -12.62
C GLY A 309 21.72 2.70 -13.84
N GLU A 310 21.40 1.43 -13.61
CA GLU A 310 20.94 0.50 -14.64
C GLU A 310 19.56 0.89 -15.19
N LEU A 311 18.65 1.39 -14.33
CA LEU A 311 17.36 1.91 -14.76
C LEU A 311 17.55 3.16 -15.61
N ASP A 312 18.33 4.12 -15.11
CA ASP A 312 18.59 5.39 -15.80
C ASP A 312 19.24 5.15 -17.16
N GLY A 313 20.29 4.32 -17.21
CA GLY A 313 20.98 3.99 -18.47
C GLY A 313 20.08 3.26 -19.47
N THR A 314 19.23 2.34 -19.01
CA THR A 314 18.34 1.58 -19.90
C THR A 314 17.19 2.45 -20.42
N VAL A 315 16.63 3.31 -19.57
CA VAL A 315 15.60 4.29 -19.98
C VAL A 315 16.17 5.32 -20.94
N ALA A 316 17.39 5.82 -20.70
CA ALA A 316 18.08 6.74 -21.61
C ALA A 316 18.30 6.09 -22.98
N ALA A 317 18.80 4.85 -23.02
CA ALA A 317 18.98 4.11 -24.27
C ALA A 317 17.67 3.88 -25.03
N LEU A 318 16.57 3.59 -24.33
CA LEU A 318 15.24 3.45 -24.91
C LEU A 318 14.71 4.77 -25.48
N ILE A 319 14.91 5.88 -24.77
CA ILE A 319 14.55 7.22 -25.23
C ILE A 319 15.34 7.59 -26.49
N ASP A 320 16.64 7.34 -26.52
CA ASP A 320 17.48 7.67 -27.67
C ASP A 320 17.15 6.79 -28.89
N ALA A 321 16.92 5.49 -28.68
CA ALA A 321 16.51 4.60 -29.76
C ALA A 321 15.12 4.93 -30.31
N SER A 322 14.15 5.28 -29.45
CA SER A 322 12.80 5.68 -29.87
C SER A 322 12.81 7.02 -30.62
N ARG A 323 13.66 7.97 -30.19
CA ARG A 323 13.92 9.21 -30.93
C ARG A 323 14.51 8.90 -32.29
N ALA A 324 15.54 8.06 -32.39
CA ALA A 324 16.14 7.69 -33.67
C ALA A 324 15.10 7.10 -34.65
N VAL A 325 14.29 6.13 -34.21
CA VAL A 325 13.21 5.56 -35.04
C VAL A 325 12.22 6.63 -35.49
N SER A 326 11.80 7.52 -34.58
CA SER A 326 10.86 8.59 -34.90
C SER A 326 11.44 9.60 -35.91
N HIS A 327 12.71 9.97 -35.75
CA HIS A 327 13.40 10.85 -36.69
C HIS A 327 13.51 10.20 -38.07
N ARG A 328 13.90 8.91 -38.14
CA ARG A 328 13.94 8.15 -39.39
C ARG A 328 12.56 8.08 -40.05
N GLY A 329 11.52 7.79 -39.28
CA GLY A 329 10.14 7.75 -39.77
C GLY A 329 9.72 9.08 -40.40
N GLY A 330 10.00 10.20 -39.72
CA GLY A 330 9.72 11.53 -40.26
C GLY A 330 10.51 11.85 -41.54
N TYR A 331 11.79 11.47 -41.61
CA TYR A 331 12.60 11.64 -42.82
C TYR A 331 12.06 10.84 -44.00
N LEU A 332 11.68 9.57 -43.78
CA LEU A 332 11.11 8.71 -44.81
C LEU A 332 9.76 9.25 -45.30
N GLU A 333 8.92 9.74 -44.40
CA GLU A 333 7.64 10.39 -44.75
C GLU A 333 7.86 11.67 -45.59
N CYS A 334 8.86 12.48 -45.25
CA CYS A 334 9.23 13.65 -46.05
C CYS A 334 9.79 13.26 -47.43
N ALA A 335 10.64 12.24 -47.50
CA ALA A 335 11.18 11.72 -48.77
C ALA A 335 10.03 11.25 -49.66
N GLN A 336 9.10 10.46 -49.13
CA GLN A 336 7.92 9.99 -49.87
C GLN A 336 7.09 11.16 -50.44
N HIS A 337 6.81 12.20 -49.64
CA HIS A 337 6.09 13.37 -50.15
C HIS A 337 6.85 14.10 -51.26
N ALA A 338 8.18 14.18 -51.17
CA ALA A 338 9.00 14.78 -52.23
C ALA A 338 8.97 13.94 -53.51
N GLU A 339 9.04 12.62 -53.41
CA GLU A 339 8.92 11.70 -54.54
C GLU A 339 7.57 11.84 -55.25
N GLU A 340 6.47 11.97 -54.50
CA GLU A 340 5.13 12.16 -55.04
C GLU A 340 4.97 13.49 -55.78
N ILE A 341 5.59 14.58 -55.29
CA ILE A 341 5.51 15.91 -55.90
C ILE A 341 6.38 16.02 -57.14
N PHE A 342 7.61 15.48 -57.10
CA PHE A 342 8.60 15.65 -58.16
C PHE A 342 8.63 14.49 -59.16
N GLY A 343 7.96 13.37 -58.87
CA GLY A 343 7.90 12.20 -59.74
C GLY A 343 9.24 11.48 -59.92
N GLN A 344 10.17 11.67 -58.98
CA GLN A 344 11.52 11.13 -59.00
C GLN A 344 11.85 10.55 -57.62
N GLU A 345 12.48 9.37 -57.58
CA GLU A 345 12.97 8.75 -56.34
C GLU A 345 13.96 9.67 -55.62
N PHE A 346 13.76 9.83 -54.31
CA PHE A 346 14.54 10.69 -53.45
C PHE A 346 15.56 9.84 -52.70
N ASP A 347 16.83 10.21 -52.79
CA ASP A 347 17.90 9.43 -52.19
C ASP A 347 17.82 9.49 -50.65
N THR A 348 17.47 8.36 -50.04
CA THR A 348 17.38 8.18 -48.59
C THR A 348 18.68 7.66 -47.97
N SER A 349 19.71 7.36 -48.78
CA SER A 349 21.01 6.84 -48.31
C SER A 349 21.78 7.84 -47.43
N HIS A 350 21.46 9.13 -47.54
CA HIS A 350 22.01 10.21 -46.71
C HIS A 350 21.17 10.53 -45.47
N CYS A 351 20.14 9.74 -45.16
CA CYS A 351 19.45 9.86 -43.88
C CYS A 351 20.47 9.71 -42.75
N SER A 352 20.66 10.77 -41.96
CA SER A 352 21.60 10.77 -40.82
C SER A 352 21.27 9.74 -39.73
N VAL A 353 20.16 9.00 -39.89
CA VAL A 353 19.68 7.98 -38.97
C VAL A 353 19.83 6.60 -39.61
N ALA A 354 20.60 5.73 -38.97
CA ALA A 354 20.92 4.40 -39.45
C ALA A 354 19.67 3.53 -39.71
N ASP A 355 19.73 2.69 -40.75
CA ASP A 355 18.69 1.68 -41.04
C ASP A 355 18.47 0.68 -39.91
N GLU A 356 19.45 0.58 -39.02
CA GLU A 356 19.42 -0.27 -37.82
C GLU A 356 18.60 0.34 -36.67
N ALA A 357 18.04 1.54 -36.80
CA ALA A 357 17.30 2.22 -35.73
C ALA A 357 16.16 1.36 -35.15
N ASN A 358 15.40 0.67 -36.01
CA ASN A 358 14.33 -0.22 -35.57
C ASN A 358 14.88 -1.43 -34.79
N ALA A 359 15.99 -2.01 -35.23
CA ALA A 359 16.66 -3.10 -34.53
C ALA A 359 17.30 -2.63 -33.22
N ALA A 360 17.79 -1.39 -33.16
CA ALA A 360 18.29 -0.75 -31.94
C ALA A 360 17.16 -0.51 -30.94
N LEU A 361 15.98 -0.06 -31.39
CA LEU A 361 14.80 0.09 -30.55
C LEU A 361 14.36 -1.26 -29.97
N THR A 362 14.24 -2.31 -30.80
CA THR A 362 13.88 -3.65 -30.31
C THR A 362 14.91 -4.21 -29.30
N ARG A 363 16.21 -3.91 -29.49
CA ARG A 363 17.25 -4.27 -28.50
C ARG A 363 17.10 -3.49 -27.20
N ALA A 364 16.78 -2.20 -27.26
CA ALA A 364 16.57 -1.35 -26.08
C ALA A 364 15.28 -1.73 -25.32
N GLU A 365 14.19 -2.02 -26.03
CA GLU A 365 12.95 -2.57 -25.46
C GLU A 365 13.22 -3.89 -24.75
N HIS A 366 13.91 -4.81 -25.42
CA HIS A 366 14.30 -6.08 -24.81
C HIS A 366 15.19 -5.88 -23.57
N ALA A 367 16.13 -4.93 -23.60
CA ALA A 367 16.99 -4.63 -22.45
C ALA A 367 16.20 -4.06 -21.27
N TYR A 368 15.18 -3.23 -21.54
CA TYR A 368 14.27 -2.69 -20.52
C TYR A 368 13.37 -3.78 -19.92
N ASP A 369 12.77 -4.63 -20.75
CA ASP A 369 11.87 -5.69 -20.31
C ASP A 369 12.59 -6.78 -19.48
N HIS A 370 13.90 -6.96 -19.71
CA HIS A 370 14.73 -7.94 -19.00
C HIS A 370 15.70 -7.27 -18.02
N LEU A 371 15.41 -6.03 -17.60
CA LEU A 371 16.25 -5.29 -16.68
C LEU A 371 16.27 -5.99 -15.31
N ALA A 372 17.46 -6.44 -14.91
CA ALA A 372 17.71 -7.02 -13.60
C ALA A 372 18.35 -5.97 -12.69
N PHE A 373 17.85 -5.87 -11.45
CA PHE A 373 18.38 -4.97 -10.45
C PHE A 373 19.27 -5.75 -9.48
N PRO A 374 20.59 -5.52 -9.44
CA PRO A 374 21.47 -6.19 -8.47
C PRO A 374 21.04 -5.97 -7.01
N VAL A 375 20.42 -4.82 -6.72
CA VAL A 375 19.86 -4.53 -5.39
C VAL A 375 18.71 -5.47 -5.02
N MET A 376 17.89 -5.89 -5.98
CA MET A 376 16.78 -6.83 -5.73
C MET A 376 17.31 -8.23 -5.45
N ASP A 377 18.35 -8.67 -6.15
CA ASP A 377 19.01 -9.94 -5.87
C ASP A 377 19.66 -9.95 -4.46
N LEU A 378 20.23 -8.81 -4.05
CA LEU A 378 20.79 -8.63 -2.73
C LEU A 378 19.71 -8.67 -1.64
N ILE A 379 18.58 -7.99 -1.86
CA ILE A 379 17.41 -8.00 -0.97
C ILE A 379 16.85 -9.42 -0.83
N MET A 380 16.67 -10.15 -1.94
CA MET A 380 16.15 -11.52 -1.92
C MET A 380 17.05 -12.45 -1.10
N LYS A 381 18.37 -12.39 -1.30
CA LYS A 381 19.34 -13.17 -0.52
C LYS A 381 19.31 -12.83 0.97
N VAL A 382 19.03 -11.57 1.31
CA VAL A 382 18.96 -11.13 2.72
C VAL A 382 17.71 -11.67 3.42
N LEU A 383 16.59 -11.75 2.70
CA LEU A 383 15.33 -12.27 3.22
C LEU A 383 15.37 -13.77 3.54
N GLU A 384 16.34 -14.52 3.00
CA GLU A 384 16.55 -15.94 3.31
C GLU A 384 17.16 -16.18 4.71
N HIS A 385 17.62 -15.15 5.41
CA HIS A 385 18.28 -15.27 6.71
C HIS A 385 17.36 -14.92 7.89
N ASP A 386 17.55 -15.60 9.03
CA ASP A 386 16.75 -15.38 10.25
C ASP A 386 16.83 -13.94 10.80
N TYR A 387 17.93 -13.23 10.55
CA TYR A 387 18.18 -11.83 10.94
C TYR A 387 18.03 -10.85 9.75
N TRP A 388 17.09 -11.12 8.85
CA TRP A 388 16.85 -10.34 7.63
C TRP A 388 16.71 -8.83 7.89
N CYS A 389 16.02 -8.41 8.96
CA CYS A 389 15.73 -7.00 9.23
C CYS A 389 17.01 -6.19 9.53
N ALA A 390 17.92 -6.73 10.34
CA ALA A 390 19.21 -6.09 10.65
C ALA A 390 20.09 -5.94 9.40
N ARG A 391 20.05 -6.93 8.51
CA ARG A 391 20.82 -6.93 7.26
C ARG A 391 20.24 -6.00 6.21
N LEU A 392 18.92 -5.91 6.10
CA LEU A 392 18.26 -4.91 5.24
C LEU A 392 18.60 -3.50 5.70
N LYS A 393 18.59 -3.23 7.01
CA LYS A 393 19.03 -1.94 7.57
C LYS A 393 20.47 -1.63 7.16
N ALA A 394 21.39 -2.58 7.29
CA ALA A 394 22.79 -2.34 6.91
C ALA A 394 22.99 -2.01 5.42
N ILE A 395 22.13 -2.53 4.54
CA ILE A 395 22.21 -2.32 3.08
C ILE A 395 21.50 -1.05 2.64
N LEU A 396 20.33 -0.77 3.22
CA LEU A 396 19.40 0.27 2.74
C LEU A 396 19.43 1.54 3.59
N ASP A 397 19.89 1.44 4.83
CA ASP A 397 19.96 2.50 5.84
C ASP A 397 21.35 2.46 6.52
N PRO A 398 22.46 2.54 5.75
CA PRO A 398 23.79 2.50 6.33
C PRO A 398 23.94 3.65 7.33
N PRO A 399 24.50 3.41 8.53
CA PRO A 399 24.69 4.47 9.51
C PRO A 399 25.52 5.58 8.88
N GLU A 400 25.08 6.83 9.07
CA GLU A 400 25.88 8.01 8.71
C GLU A 400 27.26 7.84 9.33
N MET A 401 28.25 7.55 8.49
CA MET A 401 29.64 7.71 8.85
C MET A 401 29.80 9.21 9.07
N VAL A 402 29.78 9.62 10.33
CA VAL A 402 30.38 10.89 10.73
C VAL A 402 31.77 10.85 10.14
N GLU A 403 32.01 11.66 9.10
CA GLU A 403 33.36 11.99 8.69
C GLU A 403 34.03 12.58 9.92
N VAL A 404 34.78 11.74 10.64
CA VAL A 404 35.76 12.21 11.61
C VAL A 404 36.74 12.99 10.75
N SER A 405 36.55 14.31 10.74
CA SER A 405 37.46 15.24 10.14
C SER A 405 38.82 15.01 10.82
N ASP A 406 39.76 14.44 10.09
CA ASP A 406 41.18 14.46 10.44
C ASP A 406 41.67 15.91 10.34
N GLU A 407 41.30 16.74 11.32
CA GLU A 407 41.98 17.97 11.70
C GLU A 407 41.93 18.10 13.23
N GLU A 408 42.48 17.11 13.94
CA GLU A 408 43.11 17.37 15.24
C GLU A 408 44.56 17.79 14.96
N GLU A 409 44.80 19.11 14.96
CA GLU A 409 46.15 19.64 15.16
C GLU A 409 46.69 19.11 16.51
N PRO A 410 47.91 18.55 16.56
CA PRO A 410 48.45 18.04 17.80
C PRO A 410 48.74 19.19 18.76
N ALA A 411 48.25 19.03 19.99
CA ALA A 411 48.59 19.84 21.13
C ALA A 411 50.12 19.93 21.31
N CYS A 412 50.67 21.12 21.15
CA CYS A 412 52.01 21.45 21.61
C CYS A 412 51.94 21.70 23.13
N ASP A 413 52.09 20.62 23.90
CA ASP A 413 52.62 20.70 25.27
C ASP A 413 54.14 20.74 25.14
N ASP A 414 54.76 21.84 25.58
CA ASP A 414 56.15 21.84 26.04
C ASP A 414 56.49 23.19 26.72
N GLY A 415 56.57 23.14 28.07
CA GLY A 415 57.71 23.73 28.78
C GLY A 415 57.53 25.09 29.44
N GLU A 416 56.99 25.09 30.67
CA GLU A 416 57.43 26.05 31.69
C GLU A 416 58.88 25.73 32.10
N GLY A 417 59.77 26.69 31.89
CA GLY A 417 61.14 26.66 32.38
C GLY A 417 61.74 28.06 32.32
N GLY A 418 61.58 28.82 33.40
CA GLY A 418 62.28 30.09 33.58
C GLY A 418 63.75 29.87 33.92
N ASP A 419 64.64 30.69 33.36
CA ASP A 419 65.82 31.19 34.05
C ASP A 419 66.33 32.46 33.37
N ASP A 420 66.96 33.28 34.20
CA ASP A 420 67.38 34.67 34.03
C ASP A 420 68.50 34.89 32.99
N GLY A 421 68.58 36.14 32.49
CA GLY A 421 69.88 36.78 32.31
C GLY A 421 70.14 37.49 30.97
N GLY A 422 70.18 38.83 31.04
CA GLY A 422 71.36 39.58 30.56
C GLY A 422 71.31 40.17 29.15
N ASP A 423 71.04 41.49 29.13
CA ASP A 423 71.70 42.56 28.35
C ASP A 423 72.38 42.26 27.00
N GLY A 424 72.08 43.12 26.02
CA GLY A 424 73.14 43.71 25.19
C GLY A 424 72.84 43.84 23.70
N ASP A 425 72.46 45.07 23.33
CA ASP A 425 72.83 45.79 22.10
C ASP A 425 72.45 45.28 20.67
N GLN A 426 71.84 46.22 19.95
CA GLN A 426 71.74 46.40 18.49
C GLN A 426 73.11 46.35 17.76
N PRO A 427 73.19 46.62 16.44
CA PRO A 427 72.42 46.17 15.27
C PRO A 427 73.37 45.72 14.12
N GLU A 428 72.83 45.16 13.04
CA GLU A 428 73.19 45.50 11.63
C GLU A 428 72.15 44.96 10.65
#